data_AF-A0A5A5TBF1-F1
#
_entry.id   AF-A0A5A5TBF1-F1
#
_cell.length_a   1.000
_cell.length_b   1.000
_cell.length_c   1.000
_cell.angle_alpha   90.00
_cell.angle_beta   90.00
_cell.angle_gamma   90.00
#
_symmetry.space_group_name_H-M   'P 1'
#
loop_
_entity.id
_entity.type
_entity.pdbx_description
1 polymer ?
#
loop_
_entity_poly.entity_id
_entity_poly.type
_entity_poly.pdbx_seq_one_letter_code
_entity_poly.pdbx_strand_id
1 'polypeptide(L)'
;MYLHDNLQVCLYALESWYPNHIVDINSEIIKSSEIPLVGWKASEGIKILAMMAPQLLEARAEMIISHGECAIYLPDISATIPLCIIHCQGKIPPHISDGEKWLRQKQPHLKQSATNVSSPAYVHLEHS
;
A
#
# COMPACT_ATOMS: atom_id res chain seq x y z
N MET A 1 3.15 1.65 -4.42
CA MET A 1 3.07 0.20 -4.19
C MET A 1 2.32 -0.39 -5.37
N TYR A 2 2.90 -1.42 -5.99
CA TYR A 2 2.37 -2.06 -7.19
C TYR A 2 2.32 -3.56 -6.95
N LEU A 3 1.21 -4.19 -7.30
CA LEU A 3 1.05 -5.64 -7.24
C LEU A 3 0.37 -6.13 -8.53
N HIS A 4 0.98 -7.13 -9.16
CA HIS A 4 0.46 -7.78 -10.36
C HIS A 4 0.23 -9.25 -10.02
N ASP A 5 -1.03 -9.62 -9.84
CA ASP A 5 -1.47 -10.98 -9.50
C ASP A 5 -2.94 -11.15 -9.91
N ASN A 6 -3.62 -12.21 -9.54
CA ASN A 6 -5.06 -12.28 -9.70
C ASN A 6 -5.79 -11.29 -8.76
N LEU A 7 -7.04 -10.95 -9.10
CA LEU A 7 -7.83 -9.99 -8.34
C LEU A 7 -8.00 -10.41 -6.88
N GLN A 8 -8.22 -11.69 -6.62
CA GLN A 8 -8.42 -12.20 -5.27
C GLN A 8 -7.19 -11.98 -4.38
N VAL A 9 -5.99 -12.26 -4.89
CA VAL A 9 -4.73 -12.01 -4.18
C VAL A 9 -4.55 -10.51 -3.93
N CYS A 10 -4.83 -9.67 -4.93
CA CYS A 10 -4.77 -8.21 -4.75
C CYS A 10 -5.69 -7.72 -3.62
N LEU A 11 -6.92 -8.23 -3.54
CA LEU A 11 -7.87 -7.86 -2.48
C LEU A 11 -7.45 -8.38 -1.09
N TYR A 12 -6.93 -9.60 -1.00
CA TYR A 12 -6.38 -10.10 0.28
C TYR A 12 -5.17 -9.29 0.74
N ALA A 13 -4.28 -8.93 -0.19
CA ALA A 13 -3.12 -8.12 0.11
C ALA A 13 -3.51 -6.72 0.58
N LEU A 14 -4.53 -6.11 -0.05
CA LEU A 14 -5.10 -4.84 0.36
C LEU A 14 -5.63 -4.88 1.80
N GLU A 15 -6.42 -5.90 2.15
CA GLU A 15 -6.93 -6.10 3.52
C GLU A 15 -5.79 -6.21 4.54
N SER A 16 -4.72 -6.93 4.21
CA SER A 16 -3.58 -7.12 5.10
C SER A 16 -2.74 -5.85 5.30
N TRP A 17 -2.51 -5.07 4.24
CA TRP A 17 -1.61 -3.92 4.30
C TRP A 17 -2.31 -2.62 4.72
N TYR A 18 -3.61 -2.52 4.47
CA TYR A 18 -4.39 -1.30 4.70
C TYR A 18 -5.69 -1.62 5.44
N PRO A 19 -5.67 -1.99 6.73
CA PRO A 19 -6.84 -2.54 7.44
C PRO A 19 -8.06 -1.61 7.54
N ASN A 20 -7.89 -0.30 7.32
CA ASN A 20 -8.96 0.70 7.33
C ASN A 20 -9.33 1.17 5.91
N HIS A 21 -8.93 0.44 4.87
CA HIS A 21 -9.30 0.78 3.51
C HIS A 21 -10.80 0.58 3.27
N ILE A 22 -11.29 1.27 2.26
CA ILE A 22 -12.62 1.08 1.68
C ILE A 22 -12.45 0.90 0.17
N VAL A 23 -13.28 0.07 -0.44
CA VAL A 23 -13.29 -0.24 -1.86
C VAL A 23 -14.64 0.11 -2.46
N ASP A 24 -14.60 0.84 -3.56
CA ASP A 24 -15.74 1.03 -4.45
C ASP A 24 -15.51 0.21 -5.73
N ILE A 25 -16.47 -0.65 -6.07
CA ILE A 25 -16.50 -1.45 -7.30
C ILE A 25 -17.19 -0.63 -8.39
N ASN A 26 -16.55 -0.58 -9.57
CA ASN A 26 -17.05 0.21 -10.68
C ASN A 26 -18.24 -0.46 -11.36
N SER A 27 -19.39 0.22 -11.32
CA SER A 27 -20.64 -0.24 -11.93
C SER A 27 -20.60 -0.34 -13.46
N GLU A 28 -19.64 0.32 -14.12
CA GLU A 28 -19.46 0.24 -15.56
C GLU A 28 -18.88 -1.11 -15.99
N ILE A 29 -18.09 -1.74 -15.13
CA ILE A 29 -17.50 -3.07 -15.37
C ILE A 29 -18.42 -4.17 -14.83
N ILE A 30 -18.94 -3.98 -13.61
CA ILE A 30 -19.89 -4.92 -13.00
C ILE A 30 -21.25 -4.26 -12.90
N LYS A 31 -22.19 -4.71 -13.74
CA LYS A 31 -23.57 -4.24 -13.68
C LYS A 31 -24.30 -4.94 -12.53
N SER A 32 -24.71 -4.17 -11.54
CA SER A 32 -25.56 -4.61 -10.42
C SER A 32 -26.74 -3.66 -10.29
N SER A 33 -27.96 -4.17 -10.27
CA SER A 33 -29.16 -3.40 -9.95
C SER A 33 -29.57 -3.49 -8.48
N GLU A 34 -29.00 -4.44 -7.73
CA GLU A 34 -29.54 -4.86 -6.43
C GLU A 34 -28.55 -4.65 -5.26
N ILE A 35 -27.25 -4.68 -5.54
CA ILE A 35 -26.20 -4.59 -4.52
C ILE A 35 -25.48 -3.25 -4.68
N PRO A 36 -25.45 -2.40 -3.63
CA PRO A 36 -24.61 -1.20 -3.63
C PRO A 36 -23.16 -1.58 -3.91
N LEU A 37 -22.48 -0.89 -4.82
CA LEU A 37 -21.11 -1.21 -5.21
C LEU A 37 -20.06 -0.32 -4.53
N VAL A 38 -20.44 0.48 -3.53
CA VAL A 38 -19.54 1.45 -2.86
C VAL A 38 -19.43 1.15 -1.37
N GLY A 39 -18.28 1.49 -0.78
CA GLY A 39 -18.13 1.52 0.68
C GLY A 39 -17.71 0.21 1.34
N TRP A 40 -17.15 -0.75 0.60
CA TRP A 40 -16.90 -2.11 1.10
C TRP A 40 -15.49 -2.32 1.64
N LYS A 41 -15.31 -3.24 2.59
CA LYS A 41 -14.00 -3.83 2.81
C LYS A 41 -13.62 -4.77 1.67
N ALA A 42 -12.35 -4.97 1.40
CA ALA A 42 -11.88 -5.90 0.37
C ALA A 42 -12.40 -7.31 0.62
N SER A 43 -12.41 -7.77 1.87
CA SER A 43 -13.00 -9.06 2.25
C SER A 43 -14.50 -9.18 1.94
N GLU A 44 -15.25 -8.09 2.00
CA GLU A 44 -16.67 -8.03 1.59
C GLU A 44 -16.79 -7.96 0.06
N GLY A 45 -15.94 -7.18 -0.59
CA GLY A 45 -15.82 -7.11 -2.05
C GLY A 45 -15.57 -8.49 -2.67
N ILE A 46 -14.70 -9.31 -2.09
CA ILE A 46 -14.48 -10.70 -2.54
C ILE A 46 -15.78 -11.50 -2.51
N LYS A 47 -16.58 -11.38 -1.44
CA LYS A 47 -17.86 -12.10 -1.32
C LYS A 47 -18.85 -11.63 -2.37
N ILE A 48 -18.95 -10.31 -2.58
CA ILE A 48 -19.83 -9.72 -3.61
C ILE A 48 -19.42 -10.23 -4.99
N LEU A 49 -18.14 -10.17 -5.32
CA LEU A 49 -17.60 -10.64 -6.59
C LEU A 49 -17.79 -12.14 -6.78
N ALA A 50 -17.60 -12.95 -5.73
CA ALA A 50 -17.84 -14.40 -5.80
C ALA A 50 -19.30 -14.74 -6.13
N MET A 51 -20.26 -13.93 -5.68
CA MET A 51 -21.67 -14.12 -6.00
C MET A 51 -22.03 -13.61 -7.40
N MET A 52 -21.49 -12.45 -7.80
CA MET A 52 -21.93 -11.74 -9.00
C MET A 52 -21.14 -12.12 -10.26
N ALA A 53 -19.83 -12.28 -10.12
CA ALA A 53 -18.90 -12.48 -11.24
C ALA A 53 -17.64 -13.23 -10.75
N PRO A 54 -17.77 -14.49 -10.30
CA PRO A 54 -16.67 -15.23 -9.68
C PRO A 54 -15.44 -15.37 -10.59
N GLN A 55 -15.64 -15.40 -11.91
CA GLN A 55 -14.56 -15.44 -12.89
C GLN A 55 -13.61 -14.23 -12.81
N LEU A 56 -14.06 -13.10 -12.28
CA LEU A 56 -13.22 -11.90 -12.13
C LEU A 56 -12.20 -12.05 -11.00
N LEU A 57 -12.46 -12.89 -10.00
CA LEU A 57 -11.54 -13.12 -8.89
C LEU A 57 -10.22 -13.76 -9.35
N GLU A 58 -10.29 -14.59 -10.39
CA GLU A 58 -9.13 -15.23 -11.01
C GLU A 58 -8.53 -14.41 -12.16
N ALA A 59 -9.17 -13.31 -12.56
CA ALA A 59 -8.66 -12.46 -13.63
C ALA A 59 -7.36 -11.79 -13.21
N ARG A 60 -6.43 -11.64 -14.16
CA ARG A 60 -5.21 -10.86 -13.96
C ARG A 60 -5.60 -9.44 -13.55
N ALA A 61 -5.00 -8.97 -12.48
CA ALA A 61 -5.24 -7.68 -11.88
C ALA A 61 -3.94 -6.92 -11.65
N GLU A 62 -4.05 -5.60 -11.69
CA GLU A 62 -2.97 -4.68 -11.38
C GLU A 62 -3.45 -3.73 -10.30
N MET A 63 -2.93 -3.90 -9.09
CA MET A 63 -3.23 -3.01 -7.96
C MET A 63 -2.15 -1.95 -7.83
N ILE A 64 -2.58 -0.69 -7.83
CA ILE A 64 -1.75 0.50 -7.70
C ILE A 64 -2.18 1.23 -6.44
N ILE A 65 -1.25 1.45 -5.51
CA ILE A 65 -1.45 2.30 -4.34
C ILE A 65 -0.28 3.28 -4.25
N SER A 66 -0.53 4.52 -4.62
CA SER A 66 0.43 5.63 -4.67
C SER A 66 -0.23 6.93 -4.21
N HIS A 67 0.55 8.01 -4.15
CA HIS A 67 0.03 9.33 -3.78
C HIS A 67 -0.99 9.91 -4.78
N GLY A 68 -0.94 9.51 -6.06
CA GLY A 68 -1.82 10.01 -7.11
C GLY A 68 -2.96 9.06 -7.47
N GLU A 69 -2.84 7.78 -7.11
CA GLU A 69 -3.75 6.74 -7.58
C GLU A 69 -3.81 5.58 -6.58
N CYS A 70 -5.03 5.16 -6.27
CA CYS A 70 -5.33 4.01 -5.42
C CYS A 70 -6.45 3.22 -6.10
N ALA A 71 -6.08 2.21 -6.90
CA ALA A 71 -7.02 1.51 -7.77
C ALA A 71 -6.58 0.07 -8.08
N ILE A 72 -7.52 -0.76 -8.51
CA ILE A 72 -7.26 -2.08 -9.09
C ILE A 72 -7.84 -2.10 -10.50
N TYR A 73 -7.00 -2.44 -11.47
CA TYR A 73 -7.36 -2.62 -12.88
C TYR A 73 -7.43 -4.10 -13.23
N LEU A 74 -8.28 -4.44 -14.20
CA LEU A 74 -8.29 -5.74 -14.87
C LEU A 74 -7.90 -5.49 -16.34
N PRO A 75 -6.59 -5.50 -16.68
CA PRO A 75 -6.10 -5.07 -18.00
C PRO A 75 -6.71 -5.86 -19.17
N ASP A 76 -7.10 -7.11 -18.96
CA ASP A 76 -7.75 -7.94 -19.99
C ASP A 76 -9.21 -7.54 -20.26
N ILE A 77 -9.82 -6.71 -19.40
CA ILE A 77 -11.19 -6.21 -19.50
C ILE A 77 -11.20 -4.71 -19.83
N SER A 78 -10.46 -3.93 -19.04
CA SER A 78 -10.29 -2.50 -19.24
C SER A 78 -8.95 -2.04 -18.71
N ALA A 79 -8.15 -1.46 -19.61
CA ALA A 79 -6.85 -0.88 -19.27
C ALA A 79 -6.97 0.55 -18.72
N THR A 80 -8.12 1.21 -18.87
CA THR A 80 -8.30 2.63 -18.56
C THR A 80 -9.29 2.90 -17.43
N ILE A 81 -10.22 1.97 -17.21
CA ILE A 81 -11.25 2.09 -16.17
C ILE A 81 -10.90 1.08 -15.07
N PRO A 82 -10.67 1.53 -13.83
CA PRO A 82 -10.38 0.60 -12.75
C PRO A 82 -11.64 -0.18 -12.38
N LEU A 83 -11.46 -1.46 -12.05
CA LEU A 83 -12.50 -2.27 -11.42
C LEU A 83 -12.83 -1.73 -10.04
N CYS A 84 -11.79 -1.37 -9.27
CA CYS A 84 -11.93 -0.92 -7.91
C CYS A 84 -11.23 0.42 -7.71
N ILE A 85 -11.91 1.36 -7.04
CA ILE A 85 -11.28 2.55 -6.45
C ILE A 85 -11.03 2.24 -4.97
N ILE A 86 -9.81 2.46 -4.52
CA ILE A 86 -9.39 2.18 -3.14
C ILE A 86 -9.26 3.50 -2.38
N HIS A 87 -9.97 3.61 -1.27
CA HIS A 87 -9.87 4.71 -0.34
C HIS A 87 -9.10 4.26 0.90
N CYS A 88 -7.81 4.58 0.95
CA CYS A 88 -7.00 4.29 2.13
C CYS A 88 -7.27 5.33 3.23
N GLN A 89 -7.94 4.95 4.33
CA GLN A 89 -8.07 5.82 5.49
C GLN A 89 -6.82 5.69 6.38
N GLY A 90 -5.82 6.55 6.16
CA GLY A 90 -4.56 6.56 6.90
C GLY A 90 -3.41 7.20 6.12
N LYS A 91 -2.21 7.23 6.70
CA LYS A 91 -1.01 7.60 5.93
C LYS A 91 -0.65 6.44 5.01
N ILE A 92 -0.64 6.69 3.70
CA ILE A 92 0.01 5.78 2.74
C ILE A 92 1.46 5.63 3.24
N PRO A 93 1.93 4.40 3.54
CA PRO A 93 3.32 4.21 3.93
C PRO A 93 4.21 4.80 2.84
N PRO A 94 5.14 5.71 3.19
CA PRO A 94 6.01 6.29 2.18
C PRO A 94 6.74 5.15 1.48
N HIS A 95 6.88 5.27 0.16
CA HIS A 95 7.76 4.39 -0.60
C HIS A 95 9.13 4.39 0.11
N ILE A 96 9.78 3.24 0.26
CA ILE A 96 11.05 3.15 1.02
C ILE A 96 12.11 4.13 0.47
N SER A 97 12.04 4.43 -0.84
CA SER A 97 12.86 5.45 -1.52
C SER A 97 12.58 6.90 -1.12
N ASP A 98 11.38 7.20 -0.61
CA ASP A 98 10.94 8.54 -0.19
C ASP A 98 11.02 8.74 1.33
N GLY A 99 11.04 7.65 2.10
CA GLY A 99 11.12 7.68 3.56
C GLY A 99 12.39 8.34 4.09
N GLU A 100 13.54 8.10 3.44
CA GLU A 100 14.81 8.73 3.84
C GLU A 100 14.82 10.24 3.63
N LYS A 101 14.18 10.74 2.57
CA LYS A 101 14.08 12.18 2.30
C LYS A 101 13.14 12.87 3.29
N TRP A 102 12.02 12.23 3.64
CA TRP A 102 11.06 12.75 4.61
C TRP A 102 11.63 12.79 6.03
N LEU A 103 12.38 11.77 6.45
CA LEU A 103 13.06 11.75 7.75
C LEU A 103 14.11 12.87 7.87
N ARG A 104 14.88 13.15 6.81
CA ARG A 104 15.84 14.26 6.79
C ARG A 104 15.19 15.65 6.87
N GLN A 105 13.97 15.80 6.35
CA GLN A 105 13.24 17.07 6.38
C GLN A 105 12.59 17.39 7.73
N LYS A 106 12.24 16.37 8.52
CA LYS A 106 11.58 16.56 9.83
C LYS A 106 12.50 16.68 11.05
N GLN A 107 13.82 16.54 10.88
CA GLN A 107 14.77 16.77 11.96
C GLN A 107 15.93 17.69 11.53
N PRO A 108 15.71 19.02 11.41
CA PRO A 108 16.83 19.94 11.28
C PRO A 108 17.65 20.09 12.59
N HIS A 109 17.18 19.54 13.72
CA HIS A 109 17.78 19.72 15.05
C HIS A 109 18.73 18.60 15.51
N LEU A 110 18.77 17.43 14.85
CA LEU A 110 19.74 16.38 15.17
C LEU A 110 21.02 16.49 14.33
N LYS A 111 21.55 17.71 14.23
CA LYS A 111 22.95 17.95 13.86
C LYS A 111 23.58 18.75 14.98
N GLN A 112 24.09 18.06 15.99
CA GLN A 112 25.31 18.37 16.74
C GLN A 112 25.30 17.58 18.05
N SER A 113 26.05 16.48 18.09
CA SER A 113 26.82 16.04 19.28
C SER A 113 27.41 14.66 19.01
N ALA A 114 28.41 14.59 18.13
CA ALA A 114 29.34 13.49 18.12
C ALA A 114 30.72 13.98 17.68
N THR A 115 31.21 15.04 18.32
CA THR A 115 32.64 15.36 18.32
C THR A 115 33.00 16.00 19.65
N ASN A 116 33.99 15.38 20.29
CA ASN A 116 34.79 15.82 21.44
C ASN A 116 34.23 15.57 22.84
N VAL A 117 34.65 14.44 23.42
CA VAL A 117 35.27 14.46 24.75
C VAL A 117 36.53 13.57 24.72
N SER A 118 37.67 14.25 24.59
CA SER A 118 38.91 14.12 25.37
C SER A 118 39.33 12.75 25.92
N SER A 119 40.53 12.32 25.50
CA SER A 119 41.38 11.37 26.23
C SER A 119 41.52 11.68 27.72
N PRO A 120 41.73 10.64 28.53
CA PRO A 120 42.90 10.66 29.39
C PRO A 120 43.75 9.38 29.27
N ALA A 121 45.02 9.55 29.59
CA ALA A 121 46.11 8.59 29.51
C ALA A 121 45.83 7.24 30.20
N TYR A 122 46.33 6.17 29.60
CA TYR A 122 46.63 4.92 30.32
C TYR A 122 48.05 4.46 30.03
N VAL A 123 48.66 3.95 31.10
CA VAL A 123 50.08 3.82 31.37
C VAL A 123 50.68 2.61 30.65
N HIS A 124 51.88 2.79 30.09
CA HIS A 124 52.71 1.73 29.52
C HIS A 124 53.30 0.87 30.67
N LEU A 125 52.99 -0.42 30.67
CA LEU A 125 53.66 -1.43 31.50
C LEU A 125 53.75 -2.70 30.66
N GLU A 126 54.86 -2.88 29.95
CA GLU A 126 55.26 -4.19 29.45
C GLU A 126 56.65 -4.54 29.98
N HIS A 127 56.69 -5.72 30.57
CA HIS A 127 57.87 -6.42 31.06
C HIS A 127 58.72 -6.90 29.88
N SER A 128 60.03 -6.68 29.96
CA SER A 128 61.08 -7.65 29.64
C SER A 128 62.43 -7.11 30.11
#